data_AF-A0A372F3M9-F1
#
_entry.id   AF-A0A372F3M9-F1
#
_cell.length_a   1.000
_cell.length_b   1.000
_cell.length_c   1.000
_cell.angle_alpha   90.00
_cell.angle_beta   90.00
_cell.angle_gamma   90.00
#
_symmetry.space_group_name_H-M   'P 1'
#
loop_
_entity.id
_entity.type
_entity.pdbx_description
1 polymer ?
#
loop_
_entity_poly.entity_id
_entity_poly.type
_entity_poly.pdbx_seq_one_letter_code
_entity_poly.pdbx_strand_id
1 'polypeptide(L)'
;MISWYTGKEKASGIKVCDVSSGKIVNAEISEKVKQPQITTTKAGETFLTYAEAKHKGEEYFHAIALRKLGAKISTIYLSEPLADCSYPSISLYRNSVLVAYEKRMNEEKPIIVWKKVHF
;
A
#
# COMPACT_ATOMS: atom_id res chain seq x y z
N MET A 1 6.12 -7.80 -16.47
CA MET A 1 6.28 -8.13 -15.03
C MET A 1 6.44 -6.83 -14.28
N ILE A 2 5.78 -6.63 -13.14
CA ILE A 2 5.89 -5.39 -12.36
C ILE A 2 6.72 -5.65 -11.09
N SER A 3 7.59 -4.71 -10.75
CA SER A 3 8.32 -4.70 -9.47
C SER A 3 8.24 -3.30 -8.84
N TRP A 4 8.64 -3.21 -7.58
CA TRP A 4 8.78 -1.93 -6.89
C TRP A 4 10.13 -1.84 -6.19
N TYR A 5 10.57 -0.61 -5.95
CA TYR A 5 11.75 -0.30 -5.16
C TYR A 5 11.56 1.02 -4.42
N THR A 6 12.25 1.17 -3.30
CA THR A 6 12.29 2.41 -2.52
C THR A 6 13.57 3.20 -2.83
N GLY A 7 13.45 4.53 -2.92
CA GLY A 7 14.51 5.42 -3.41
C GLY A 7 15.50 5.95 -2.36
N LYS A 8 16.61 6.51 -2.86
CA LYS A 8 17.78 7.03 -2.11
C LYS A 8 17.52 8.39 -1.42
N GLU A 9 18.49 8.84 -0.63
CA GLU A 9 18.54 10.16 0.02
C GLU A 9 18.03 11.30 -0.88
N LYS A 10 17.07 12.10 -0.36
CA LYS A 10 16.35 13.20 -1.05
C LYS A 10 15.35 12.77 -2.14
N ALA A 11 15.06 11.47 -2.29
CA ALA A 11 14.02 10.95 -3.18
C ALA A 11 13.32 9.72 -2.57
N SER A 12 13.04 9.79 -1.26
CA SER A 12 12.32 8.78 -0.49
C SER A 12 10.92 8.53 -1.04
N GLY A 13 10.49 7.28 -1.04
CA GLY A 13 9.17 6.89 -1.55
C GLY A 13 9.18 5.56 -2.29
N ILE A 14 8.06 5.25 -2.95
CA ILE A 14 7.82 4.00 -3.66
C ILE A 14 7.80 4.26 -5.15
N LYS A 15 8.68 3.58 -5.90
CA LYS A 15 8.66 3.57 -7.37
C LYS A 15 8.26 2.19 -7.85
N VAL A 16 7.36 2.14 -8.82
CA VAL A 16 6.91 0.91 -9.46
C VAL A 16 7.40 0.93 -10.90
N CYS A 17 8.02 -0.16 -11.35
CA CYS A 17 8.52 -0.30 -12.70
C CYS A 17 7.95 -1.52 -13.41
N ASP A 18 7.75 -1.37 -14.71
CA ASP A 18 7.63 -2.51 -15.60
C ASP A 18 9.03 -3.06 -15.89
N VAL A 19 9.29 -4.29 -15.45
CA VAL A 19 10.62 -4.93 -15.51
C VAL A 19 11.03 -5.21 -16.96
N SER A 20 10.08 -5.49 -17.84
CA SER A 20 10.36 -5.80 -19.25
C SER A 20 10.85 -4.58 -20.03
N SER A 21 10.30 -3.41 -19.73
CA SER A 21 10.63 -2.16 -20.41
C SER A 21 11.60 -1.27 -19.62
N GLY A 22 11.82 -1.58 -18.33
CA GLY A 22 12.59 -0.73 -17.41
C GLY A 22 11.91 0.60 -17.07
N LYS A 23 10.68 0.84 -17.53
CA LYS A 23 9.99 2.12 -17.35
C LYS A 23 9.32 2.20 -15.98
N ILE A 24 9.39 3.38 -15.36
CA ILE A 24 8.59 3.70 -14.17
C ILE A 24 7.12 3.87 -14.60
N VAL A 25 6.23 3.13 -13.94
CA VAL A 25 4.78 3.16 -14.20
C VAL A 25 3.99 3.85 -13.09
N ASN A 26 4.59 3.99 -11.89
CA ASN A 26 4.05 4.80 -10.79
C ASN A 26 5.19 5.28 -9.89
N ALA A 27 5.06 6.49 -9.32
CA ALA A 27 6.01 7.01 -8.35
C ALA A 27 5.29 7.79 -7.23
N GLU A 28 5.29 7.22 -6.02
CA GLU A 28 4.90 7.90 -4.79
C GLU A 28 6.14 8.45 -4.10
N ILE A 29 6.53 9.67 -4.44
CA ILE A 29 7.70 10.33 -3.83
C ILE A 29 7.26 11.03 -2.55
N SER A 30 7.38 10.33 -1.43
CA SER A 30 7.00 10.82 -0.11
C SER A 30 7.69 10.01 0.97
N GLU A 31 8.16 10.69 2.03
CA GLU A 31 8.68 10.04 3.23
C GLU A 31 7.57 9.40 4.08
N LYS A 32 6.31 9.74 3.77
CA LYS A 32 5.13 9.22 4.48
C LYS A 32 4.80 7.80 4.08
N VAL A 33 5.24 7.34 2.92
CA VAL A 33 4.90 6.01 2.40
C VAL A 33 6.00 4.99 2.69
N LYS A 34 5.62 3.84 3.24
CA LYS A 34 6.56 2.79 3.65
C LYS A 34 5.95 1.41 3.51
N GLN A 35 6.82 0.40 3.61
CA GLN A 35 6.42 -1.02 3.62
C GLN A 35 5.54 -1.41 2.41
N PRO A 36 5.96 -1.09 1.17
CA PRO A 36 5.17 -1.44 0.00
C PRO A 36 5.09 -2.95 -0.22
N GLN A 37 3.97 -3.40 -0.77
CA GLN A 37 3.78 -4.71 -1.35
C GLN A 37 2.96 -4.59 -2.62
N ILE A 38 3.14 -5.50 -3.57
CA ILE A 38 2.49 -5.43 -4.88
C ILE A 38 1.92 -6.79 -5.28
N THR A 39 0.84 -6.78 -6.05
CA THR A 39 0.35 -7.97 -6.74
C THR A 39 -0.27 -7.60 -8.08
N THR A 40 -0.28 -8.53 -9.03
CA THR A 40 -0.82 -8.31 -10.38
C THR A 40 -1.74 -9.46 -10.77
N THR A 41 -2.99 -9.16 -11.14
CA THR A 41 -3.98 -10.15 -11.56
C THR A 41 -3.56 -10.83 -12.87
N LYS A 42 -4.19 -11.97 -13.19
CA LYS A 42 -3.99 -12.64 -14.49
C LYS A 42 -4.35 -11.76 -15.68
N ALA A 43 -5.26 -10.79 -15.50
CA ALA A 43 -5.66 -9.83 -16.52
C ALA A 43 -4.70 -8.62 -16.63
N GLY A 44 -3.65 -8.56 -15.79
CA GLY A 44 -2.64 -7.49 -15.82
C GLY A 44 -2.95 -6.30 -14.92
N GLU A 45 -4.05 -6.32 -14.17
CA GLU A 45 -4.36 -5.25 -13.21
C GLU A 45 -3.43 -5.33 -12.01
N THR A 46 -2.78 -4.23 -11.66
CA THR A 46 -1.77 -4.22 -10.59
C THR A 46 -2.28 -3.43 -9.39
N PHE A 47 -2.09 -4.00 -8.21
CA PHE A 47 -2.44 -3.40 -6.93
C PHE A 47 -1.19 -3.22 -6.09
N LEU A 48 -1.00 -2.00 -5.59
CA LEU A 48 0.05 -1.62 -4.67
C LEU A 48 -0.59 -1.35 -3.30
N THR A 49 -0.05 -1.92 -2.24
CA THR A 49 -0.41 -1.54 -0.86
C THR A 49 0.82 -1.02 -0.13
N TYR A 50 0.61 -0.08 0.78
CA TYR A 50 1.66 0.52 1.60
C TYR A 50 1.03 1.14 2.86
N ALA A 51 1.86 1.33 3.88
CA ALA A 51 1.49 2.15 5.03
C ALA A 51 1.83 3.62 4.73
N GLU A 52 0.89 4.52 5.02
CA GLU A 52 1.03 5.96 4.82
C GLU A 52 0.86 6.72 6.13
N ALA A 53 1.87 7.49 6.51
CA ALA A 53 1.80 8.39 7.64
C ALA A 53 0.76 9.50 7.41
N LYS A 54 -0.18 9.61 8.34
CA LYS A 54 -1.24 10.62 8.36
C LYS A 54 -1.26 11.35 9.69
N HIS A 55 -1.81 12.56 9.65
CA HIS A 55 -2.08 13.35 10.83
C HIS A 55 -3.55 13.81 10.83
N LYS A 56 -4.15 13.89 12.00
CA LYS A 56 -5.46 14.52 12.20
C LYS A 56 -5.41 15.33 13.49
N GLY A 57 -5.27 16.65 13.36
CA GLY A 57 -4.92 17.49 14.51
C GLY A 57 -3.53 17.11 15.02
N GLU A 58 -3.44 16.79 16.30
CA GLU A 58 -2.18 16.37 16.96
C GLU A 58 -1.92 14.86 16.86
N GLU A 59 -2.90 14.07 16.40
CA GLU A 59 -2.75 12.62 16.30
C GLU A 59 -1.98 12.24 15.04
N TYR A 60 -0.98 11.37 15.21
CA TYR A 60 -0.19 10.77 14.14
C TYR A 60 -0.44 9.26 14.08
N PHE A 61 -0.74 8.75 12.90
CA PHE A 61 -1.04 7.33 12.70
C PHE A 61 -0.66 6.90 11.28
N HIS A 62 -0.45 5.61 11.06
CA HIS A 62 -0.26 5.07 9.72
C HIS A 62 -1.54 4.42 9.20
N ALA A 63 -1.99 4.85 8.02
CA ALA A 63 -3.12 4.26 7.32
C ALA A 63 -2.66 3.26 6.26
N ILE A 64 -3.39 2.17 6.06
CA ILE A 64 -3.09 1.21 4.97
C ILE A 64 -3.79 1.65 3.70
N ALA A 65 -3.00 2.04 2.71
CA ALA A 65 -3.48 2.37 1.38
C ALA A 65 -3.52 1.10 0.51
N LEU A 66 -4.56 0.99 -0.32
CA LEU A 66 -4.62 0.07 -1.45
C LEU A 66 -4.85 0.90 -2.72
N ARG A 67 -3.92 0.79 -3.64
CA ARG A 67 -3.90 1.55 -4.88
C ARG A 67 -4.00 0.63 -6.08
N LYS A 68 -4.99 0.85 -6.94
CA LYS A 68 -5.09 0.23 -8.26
C LYS A 68 -4.24 1.07 -9.24
N LEU A 69 -3.25 0.43 -9.85
CA LEU A 69 -2.39 1.00 -10.88
C LEU A 69 -2.99 0.74 -12.27
N GLY A 70 -2.77 1.67 -13.19
CA GLY A 70 -3.30 1.61 -14.55
C GLY A 70 -3.51 3.02 -15.11
N ALA A 71 -4.34 3.14 -16.16
CA ALA A 71 -4.64 4.43 -16.79
C ALA A 71 -5.32 5.42 -15.83
N LYS A 72 -6.17 4.93 -14.92
CA LYS A 72 -6.79 5.70 -13.85
C LYS A 72 -6.34 5.15 -12.50
N ILE A 73 -5.41 5.86 -11.87
CA ILE A 73 -4.93 5.52 -10.54
C ILE A 73 -6.04 5.84 -9.53
N SER A 74 -6.35 4.88 -8.67
CA SER A 74 -7.30 5.08 -7.57
C SER A 74 -6.75 4.49 -6.28
N THR A 75 -6.89 5.22 -5.17
CA THR A 75 -6.48 4.79 -3.84
C THR A 75 -7.68 4.72 -2.91
N ILE A 76 -7.79 3.62 -2.18
CA ILE A 76 -8.69 3.49 -1.02
C ILE A 76 -7.86 3.24 0.23
N TYR A 77 -8.35 3.69 1.39
CA TYR A 77 -7.73 3.40 2.67
C TYR A 77 -8.52 2.30 3.37
N LEU A 78 -7.82 1.24 3.78
CA LEU A 78 -8.39 0.02 4.35
C LEU A 78 -8.47 0.05 5.87
N SER A 79 -7.60 0.84 6.49
CA SER A 79 -7.52 1.03 7.94
C SER A 79 -8.65 1.93 8.46
N GLU A 80 -9.08 1.67 9.69
CA GLU A 80 -9.97 2.57 10.42
C GLU A 80 -9.29 3.92 10.69
N PRO A 81 -10.05 5.03 10.81
CA PRO A 81 -9.49 6.31 11.20
C PRO A 81 -8.74 6.21 12.53
N LEU A 82 -7.59 6.88 12.63
CA LEU A 82 -6.76 6.99 13.85
C LEU A 82 -6.09 5.69 14.33
N ALA A 83 -6.43 4.53 13.75
CA ALA A 83 -5.70 3.29 14.04
C ALA A 83 -4.30 3.33 13.43
N ASP A 84 -3.29 3.01 14.22
CA ASP A 84 -1.90 2.93 13.74
C ASP A 84 -1.66 1.56 13.12
N CYS A 85 -1.60 1.52 11.78
CA CYS A 85 -1.53 0.29 11.02
C CYS A 85 -0.21 0.14 10.26
N SER A 86 0.36 -1.05 10.25
CA SER A 86 1.68 -1.29 9.63
C SER A 86 1.80 -2.68 9.03
N TYR A 87 2.91 -2.88 8.29
CA TYR A 87 3.31 -4.15 7.68
C TYR A 87 2.22 -4.79 6.81
N PRO A 88 1.67 -4.06 5.82
CA PRO A 88 0.67 -4.64 4.94
C PRO A 88 1.26 -5.78 4.12
N SER A 89 0.47 -6.82 3.91
CA SER A 89 0.73 -7.92 2.99
C SER A 89 -0.47 -8.08 2.06
N ILE A 90 -0.22 -8.24 0.76
CA ILE A 90 -1.27 -8.36 -0.25
C ILE A 90 -1.16 -9.68 -1.00
N SER A 91 -2.29 -10.30 -1.30
CA SER A 91 -2.36 -11.51 -2.12
C SER A 91 -3.62 -11.50 -2.99
N LEU A 92 -3.54 -12.13 -4.16
CA LEU A 92 -4.71 -12.39 -4.98
C LEU A 92 -5.57 -13.48 -4.36
N TYR A 93 -6.89 -13.30 -4.44
CA TYR A 93 -7.87 -14.29 -4.06
C TYR A 93 -9.08 -14.24 -5.00
N ARG A 94 -9.08 -15.09 -6.01
CA ARG A 94 -10.12 -15.11 -7.07
C ARG A 94 -10.22 -13.72 -7.73
N ASN A 95 -11.40 -13.11 -7.73
CA ASN A 95 -11.68 -11.76 -8.24
C ASN A 95 -11.56 -10.72 -7.12
N SER A 96 -10.58 -10.87 -6.24
CA SER A 96 -10.38 -9.98 -5.10
C SER A 96 -8.91 -9.93 -4.70
N VAL A 97 -8.53 -8.88 -4.01
CA VAL A 97 -7.30 -8.83 -3.24
C VAL A 97 -7.62 -9.02 -1.76
N LEU A 98 -6.78 -9.77 -1.07
CA LEU A 98 -6.73 -9.84 0.38
C LEU A 98 -5.56 -8.98 0.84
N VAL A 99 -5.83 -8.07 1.77
CA VAL A 99 -4.79 -7.26 2.41
C VAL A 99 -4.85 -7.53 3.91
N ALA A 100 -3.79 -8.11 4.46
CA ALA A 100 -3.60 -8.29 5.90
C ALA A 100 -2.58 -7.27 6.43
N TYR A 101 -2.76 -6.80 7.66
CA TYR A 101 -1.87 -5.82 8.28
C TYR A 101 -1.97 -5.86 9.80
N GLU A 102 -0.94 -5.34 10.46
CA GLU A 102 -0.96 -5.09 11.90
C GLU A 102 -1.78 -3.83 12.18
N LYS A 103 -2.68 -3.90 13.18
CA LYS A 103 -3.44 -2.77 13.70
C LYS A 103 -3.11 -2.60 15.17
N ARG A 104 -2.77 -1.37 15.56
CA ARG A 104 -2.69 -0.93 16.96
C ARG A 104 -3.65 0.23 17.18
N MET A 105 -4.32 0.21 18.32
CA MET A 105 -5.08 1.36 18.81
C MET A 105 -4.66 1.61 20.25
N ASN A 106 -4.37 2.87 20.57
CA ASN A 106 -3.92 3.26 21.91
C ASN A 106 -2.71 2.43 22.36
N GLU A 107 -2.68 2.04 23.64
CA GLU A 107 -1.65 1.21 24.25
C GLU A 107 -1.93 -0.31 24.16
N GLU A 108 -2.91 -0.71 23.34
CA GLU A 108 -3.27 -2.13 23.21
C GLU A 108 -2.20 -2.92 22.45
N LYS A 109 -2.18 -4.24 22.70
CA LYS A 109 -1.34 -5.16 21.92
C LYS A 109 -1.77 -5.13 20.45
N PRO A 110 -0.80 -5.16 19.52
CA PRO A 110 -1.13 -5.21 18.10
C PRO A 110 -1.90 -6.49 17.74
N ILE A 111 -2.90 -6.35 16.88
CA ILE A 111 -3.66 -7.46 16.31
C ILE A 111 -3.47 -7.51 14.80
N ILE A 112 -3.64 -8.70 14.22
CA ILE A 112 -3.66 -8.86 12.76
C ILE A 112 -5.10 -8.73 12.28
N VAL A 113 -5.33 -7.82 11.35
CA VAL A 113 -6.62 -7.64 10.68
C VAL A 113 -6.45 -7.85 9.18
N TRP A 114 -7.55 -8.09 8.47
CA TRP A 114 -7.53 -8.22 7.02
C TRP A 114 -8.78 -7.62 6.37
N LYS A 115 -8.62 -7.23 5.11
CA LYS A 115 -9.71 -6.74 4.25
C LYS A 115 -9.69 -7.47 2.92
N LYS A 116 -10.87 -7.80 2.42
CA LYS A 116 -11.08 -8.32 1.07
C LYS A 116 -11.68 -7.21 0.21
N VAL A 117 -11.05 -6.92 -0.92
CA VAL A 117 -11.52 -5.89 -1.87
C VAL A 117 -11.78 -6.56 -3.20
N HIS A 118 -13.03 -6.45 -3.68
CA HIS A 118 -13.44 -6.94 -4.99
C HIS A 118 -13.01 -5.95 -6.09
N PHE A 119 -12.66 -6.46 -7.26
CA PHE A 119 -12.25 -5.68 -8.42
C PHE A 119 -12.92 -6.17 -9.69
#